data_AF-A0A960XQZ0-F1
#
_entry.id   AF-A0A960XQZ0-F1
#
_cell.length_a   1.000
_cell.length_b   1.000
_cell.length_c   1.000
_cell.angle_alpha   90.00
_cell.angle_beta   90.00
_cell.angle_gamma   90.00
#
_symmetry.space_group_name_H-M   'P 1'
#
loop_
_entity.id
_entity.type
_entity.pdbx_description
1 polymer ?
#
loop_
_entity_poly.entity_id
_entity_poly.type
_entity_poly.pdbx_seq_one_letter_code
_entity_poly.pdbx_strand_id
1 'polypeptide(L)'
;MTWTFDRDCTTGQYVTGDPWVVGPVTIVSITPKPVDGRNGTMINPSTGTTQGFDKDFIKGYNDYVSALNVGQSLPLTVPVNSSVVSSITADAYTQFNTIEMFSVLTVVASQPDAGSFRPPVVGSGSKASLWKESQLDYSKLNSLPKSSIASLPAIGNYETWFSYPWVELNPTWTGRYVHTSYMAPSGYGKDIAHRTGDAALLLNLDFTNTQKRKLLIGLVQAGIDNYGFILGGGTWFNDGGHNVGRLSPVIVAAGVLNDSRLKAVIKGGGLKFQEFQSTFFVSQNDVNFTGRVGTNGQQSYPYTASDIGMPEWGIRHTGAPQYDNNFWSALYRDINGSCHTAPTMTARVMGMRTTIGWEPLFQYAERHLTYEQSASYKGEFNSNPTPAFHKQFYNSFKNASAPDGSGGTEPVVYDFAVDDLIKVTKTTNVRQSGALTATKLGEQPVGAAGVIVDGPVGPDADNITWWKVNFHDGVDGWTGQDNYVLVTPPVRPAIKTVEEKTNN
;
A
#
# COMPACT_ATOMS: atom_id res chain seq x y z
N MET A 1 -20.65 21.14 -6.85
CA MET A 1 -21.75 20.24 -7.25
C MET A 1 -22.98 20.56 -6.41
N THR A 2 -24.16 20.61 -7.02
CA THR A 2 -25.43 20.85 -6.32
C THR A 2 -26.47 19.85 -6.81
N TRP A 3 -27.16 19.17 -5.89
CA TRP A 3 -28.34 18.35 -6.18
C TRP A 3 -29.57 19.06 -5.60
N THR A 4 -30.60 19.22 -6.41
CA THR A 4 -31.89 19.79 -5.98
C THR A 4 -32.91 18.67 -5.86
N PHE A 5 -33.63 18.64 -4.75
CA PHE A 5 -34.70 17.67 -4.50
C PHE A 5 -36.08 18.25 -4.87
N ASP A 6 -37.06 17.39 -5.10
CA ASP A 6 -38.45 17.76 -5.37
C ASP A 6 -39.19 18.41 -4.18
N ARG A 7 -38.61 18.29 -2.99
CA ARG A 7 -39.16 18.79 -1.72
C ARG A 7 -38.06 19.07 -0.71
N ASP A 8 -38.44 19.72 0.39
CA ASP A 8 -37.58 19.86 1.56
C ASP A 8 -37.23 18.49 2.14
N CYS A 9 -35.94 18.29 2.43
CA CYS A 9 -35.38 17.05 2.94
C CYS A 9 -34.52 17.33 4.18
N THR A 10 -34.44 16.38 5.10
CA THR A 10 -33.45 16.44 6.19
C THR A 10 -32.06 16.14 5.62
N THR A 11 -31.17 17.13 5.67
CA THR A 11 -29.82 17.07 5.12
C THR A 11 -28.78 17.47 6.16
N GLY A 12 -27.53 17.11 5.91
CA GLY A 12 -26.38 17.64 6.63
C GLY A 12 -25.08 17.24 5.96
N GLN A 13 -23.98 17.32 6.72
CA GLN A 13 -22.65 16.99 6.24
C GLN A 13 -21.98 15.97 7.15
N TYR A 14 -21.14 15.13 6.57
CA TYR A 14 -20.15 14.34 7.30
C TYR A 14 -19.01 15.24 7.77
N VAL A 15 -18.13 14.71 8.61
CA VAL A 15 -16.97 15.45 9.14
C VAL A 15 -16.03 15.97 8.04
N THR A 16 -16.03 15.34 6.87
CA THR A 16 -15.27 15.75 5.68
C THR A 16 -15.90 16.92 4.92
N GLY A 17 -17.15 17.26 5.22
CA GLY A 17 -17.97 18.20 4.45
C GLY A 17 -18.81 17.54 3.35
N ASP A 18 -18.64 16.24 3.09
CA ASP A 18 -19.47 15.50 2.13
C ASP A 18 -20.95 15.51 2.57
N PRO A 19 -21.90 15.80 1.67
CA PRO A 19 -23.32 15.89 2.03
C PRO A 19 -23.99 14.51 2.23
N TRP A 20 -24.99 14.49 3.11
CA TRP A 20 -25.95 13.40 3.23
C TRP A 20 -27.39 13.93 3.25
N VAL A 21 -28.33 13.04 2.88
CA VAL A 21 -29.77 13.31 2.92
C VAL A 21 -30.53 12.08 3.43
N VAL A 22 -31.53 12.28 4.29
CA VAL A 22 -32.42 11.20 4.74
C VAL A 22 -33.38 10.85 3.61
N GLY A 23 -33.24 9.62 3.12
CA GLY A 23 -33.97 9.12 1.96
C GLY A 23 -35.24 8.33 2.29
N PRO A 24 -35.92 7.83 1.24
CA PRO A 24 -35.60 8.05 -0.17
C PRO A 24 -35.86 9.50 -0.61
N VAL A 25 -35.17 9.92 -1.67
CA VAL A 25 -35.31 11.28 -2.25
C VAL A 25 -35.47 11.22 -3.76
N THR A 26 -36.06 12.25 -4.35
CA THR A 26 -36.12 12.44 -5.80
C THR A 26 -35.27 13.66 -6.17
N ILE A 27 -34.22 13.45 -6.96
CA ILE A 27 -33.37 14.52 -7.48
C ILE A 27 -34.01 15.05 -8.77
N VAL A 28 -34.31 16.35 -8.83
CA VAL A 28 -34.95 17.01 -9.98
C VAL A 28 -33.95 17.80 -10.83
N SER A 29 -32.83 18.24 -10.26
CA SER A 29 -31.73 18.87 -11.02
C SER A 29 -30.37 18.62 -10.38
N ILE A 30 -29.33 18.62 -11.21
CA ILE A 30 -27.92 18.50 -10.80
C ILE A 30 -27.13 19.62 -11.49
N THR A 31 -26.23 20.30 -10.77
CA THR A 31 -25.37 21.37 -11.29
C THR A 31 -23.90 21.09 -10.97
N PRO A 32 -23.00 21.05 -11.99
CA PRO A 32 -23.27 21.19 -13.42
C PRO A 32 -24.18 20.09 -13.97
N LYS A 33 -24.94 20.39 -15.03
CA LYS A 33 -25.90 19.46 -15.62
C LYS A 33 -25.16 18.25 -16.23
N PRO A 34 -25.47 17.01 -15.81
CA PRO A 34 -24.99 15.81 -16.48
C PRO A 34 -25.51 15.76 -17.91
N VAL A 35 -24.61 15.51 -18.85
CA VAL A 35 -24.94 15.31 -20.27
C VAL A 35 -24.18 14.08 -20.78
N ASP A 36 -24.49 13.62 -21.99
CA ASP A 36 -23.82 12.46 -22.57
C ASP A 36 -22.31 12.70 -22.68
N GLY A 37 -21.56 11.96 -21.85
CA GLY A 37 -20.10 12.01 -21.81
C GLY A 37 -19.46 13.15 -21.02
N ARG A 38 -20.21 13.98 -20.27
CA ARG A 38 -19.64 15.00 -19.37
C ARG A 38 -20.46 15.17 -18.09
N ASN A 39 -19.78 15.53 -17.00
CA ASN A 39 -20.37 15.82 -15.68
C ASN A 39 -21.30 14.72 -15.17
N GLY A 40 -20.98 13.46 -15.46
CA GLY A 40 -21.90 12.38 -15.23
C GLY A 40 -22.16 12.05 -13.77
N THR A 41 -23.25 11.35 -13.52
CA THR A 41 -23.68 10.91 -12.19
C THR A 41 -23.91 9.42 -12.18
N MET A 42 -23.33 8.70 -11.22
CA MET A 42 -23.57 7.27 -10.97
C MET A 42 -24.16 7.07 -9.57
N ILE A 43 -25.05 6.09 -9.43
CA ILE A 43 -25.49 5.57 -8.12
C ILE A 43 -24.72 4.30 -7.81
N ASN A 44 -24.16 4.21 -6.60
CA ASN A 44 -23.42 3.05 -6.08
C ASN A 44 -22.41 2.51 -7.10
N PRO A 45 -21.42 3.34 -7.52
CA PRO A 45 -20.44 2.87 -8.48
C PRO A 45 -19.72 1.62 -7.97
N SER A 46 -19.39 0.74 -8.90
CA SER A 46 -18.67 -0.51 -8.64
C SER A 46 -17.24 -0.42 -9.15
N THR A 47 -16.41 -1.34 -8.70
CA THR A 47 -15.06 -1.50 -9.23
C THR A 47 -15.14 -2.03 -10.67
N GLY A 48 -14.27 -1.56 -11.55
CA GLY A 48 -14.25 -1.99 -12.95
C GLY A 48 -13.69 -0.95 -13.91
N THR A 49 -13.80 -1.25 -15.21
CA THR A 49 -13.27 -0.45 -16.32
C THR A 49 -14.38 0.25 -17.10
N THR A 50 -15.57 0.41 -16.53
CA THR A 50 -16.70 1.12 -17.16
C THR A 50 -17.25 2.16 -16.21
N GLN A 51 -17.64 3.32 -16.72
CA GLN A 51 -18.15 4.40 -15.89
C GLN A 51 -19.12 5.31 -16.65
N GLY A 52 -19.81 6.18 -15.91
CA GLY A 52 -20.82 7.10 -16.43
C GLY A 52 -20.48 8.58 -16.27
N PHE A 53 -19.24 8.94 -15.93
CA PHE A 53 -18.77 10.29 -15.61
C PHE A 53 -18.32 11.11 -16.81
N ASP A 54 -17.44 10.54 -17.64
CA ASP A 54 -16.80 11.25 -18.76
C ASP A 54 -16.44 10.30 -19.92
N LYS A 55 -16.48 10.77 -21.18
CA LYS A 55 -16.16 9.93 -22.35
C LYS A 55 -14.84 10.25 -23.05
N ASP A 56 -14.19 11.36 -22.69
CA ASP A 56 -13.04 11.86 -23.42
C ASP A 56 -11.75 11.16 -22.97
N PHE A 57 -10.87 10.81 -23.91
CA PHE A 57 -9.58 10.12 -23.68
C PHE A 57 -9.60 8.77 -22.93
N ILE A 58 -10.78 8.27 -22.57
CA ILE A 58 -10.98 7.05 -21.78
C ILE A 58 -11.45 5.83 -22.60
N LYS A 59 -11.82 6.01 -23.88
CA LYS A 59 -12.31 4.92 -24.74
C LYS A 59 -11.26 3.80 -24.87
N GLY A 60 -11.66 2.56 -24.60
CA GLY A 60 -10.82 1.36 -24.57
C GLY A 60 -10.09 1.14 -23.23
N TYR A 61 -10.24 2.05 -22.26
CA TYR A 61 -9.54 2.03 -20.97
C TYR A 61 -10.51 2.08 -19.77
N ASN A 62 -11.45 3.03 -19.78
CA ASN A 62 -12.49 3.19 -18.77
C ASN A 62 -13.83 3.49 -19.45
N ASP A 63 -14.27 2.64 -20.37
CA ASP A 63 -15.35 2.93 -21.32
C ASP A 63 -16.56 3.63 -20.70
N TYR A 64 -16.98 4.71 -21.37
CA TYR A 64 -18.19 5.43 -21.01
C TYR A 64 -19.41 4.62 -21.41
N VAL A 65 -20.28 4.35 -20.44
CA VAL A 65 -21.56 3.69 -20.63
C VAL A 65 -22.67 4.67 -20.28
N SER A 66 -23.38 5.17 -21.28
CA SER A 66 -24.41 6.22 -21.10
C SER A 66 -25.50 5.81 -20.09
N ALA A 67 -25.84 4.52 -20.02
CA ALA A 67 -26.78 3.97 -19.04
C ALA A 67 -26.31 4.06 -17.57
N LEU A 68 -24.99 4.16 -17.32
CA LEU A 68 -24.45 4.40 -15.98
C LEU A 68 -24.58 5.87 -15.57
N ASN A 69 -24.71 6.80 -16.53
CA ASN A 69 -24.92 8.22 -16.26
C ASN A 69 -26.40 8.50 -15.96
N VAL A 70 -26.85 8.08 -14.78
CA VAL A 70 -28.25 8.21 -14.33
C VAL A 70 -28.70 9.67 -14.23
N GLY A 71 -27.75 10.61 -14.11
CA GLY A 71 -28.02 12.05 -14.07
C GLY A 71 -28.61 12.64 -15.35
N GLN A 72 -28.57 11.91 -16.48
CA GLN A 72 -29.22 12.34 -17.73
C GLN A 72 -30.74 12.17 -17.71
N SER A 73 -31.26 11.32 -16.82
CA SER A 73 -32.68 10.96 -16.74
C SER A 73 -33.27 11.46 -15.42
N LEU A 74 -33.47 12.78 -15.32
CA LEU A 74 -34.14 13.41 -14.18
C LEU A 74 -35.64 13.64 -14.48
N PRO A 75 -36.54 13.56 -13.48
CA PRO A 75 -36.26 13.33 -12.07
C PRO A 75 -35.82 11.90 -11.75
N LEU A 76 -34.89 11.74 -10.81
CA LEU A 76 -34.29 10.47 -10.41
C LEU A 76 -34.61 10.15 -8.95
N THR A 77 -35.40 9.10 -8.72
CA THR A 77 -35.65 8.57 -7.37
C THR A 77 -34.44 7.74 -6.92
N VAL A 78 -33.84 8.14 -5.80
CA VAL A 78 -32.68 7.48 -5.22
C VAL A 78 -33.10 6.77 -3.92
N PRO A 79 -32.91 5.44 -3.81
CA PRO A 79 -33.26 4.70 -2.62
C PRO A 79 -32.32 5.01 -1.46
N VAL A 80 -32.78 4.74 -0.23
CA VAL A 80 -31.91 4.68 0.94
C VAL A 80 -30.75 3.71 0.72
N ASN A 81 -29.64 3.93 1.41
CA ASN A 81 -28.41 3.16 1.26
C ASN A 81 -27.75 3.33 -0.12
N SER A 82 -27.74 4.57 -0.62
CA SER A 82 -27.11 4.90 -1.90
C SER A 82 -26.00 5.95 -1.75
N SER A 83 -24.93 5.77 -2.51
CA SER A 83 -23.94 6.82 -2.81
C SER A 83 -24.25 7.38 -4.20
N VAL A 84 -24.60 8.66 -4.31
CA VAL A 84 -24.73 9.39 -5.57
C VAL A 84 -23.42 10.11 -5.82
N VAL A 85 -22.65 9.63 -6.79
CA VAL A 85 -21.35 10.21 -7.14
C VAL A 85 -21.54 11.01 -8.41
N SER A 86 -21.18 12.29 -8.40
CA SER A 86 -21.24 13.15 -9.58
C SER A 86 -19.87 13.74 -9.85
N SER A 87 -19.50 13.83 -11.13
CA SER A 87 -18.25 14.43 -11.57
C SER A 87 -18.43 15.85 -12.08
N ILE A 88 -17.36 16.64 -12.01
CA ILE A 88 -17.18 17.84 -12.81
C ILE A 88 -16.10 17.50 -13.84
N THR A 89 -16.44 17.55 -15.12
CA THR A 89 -15.48 17.41 -16.21
C THR A 89 -14.70 18.73 -16.34
N ALA A 90 -13.38 18.65 -16.47
CA ALA A 90 -12.53 19.81 -16.69
C ALA A 90 -12.78 20.43 -18.08
N ASP A 91 -12.75 21.76 -18.17
CA ASP A 91 -12.87 22.47 -19.46
C ASP A 91 -11.53 22.52 -20.21
N ALA A 92 -10.41 22.60 -19.49
CA ALA A 92 -9.04 22.59 -20.03
C ALA A 92 -8.31 21.30 -19.64
N TYR A 93 -8.82 20.16 -20.11
CA TYR A 93 -8.30 18.84 -19.76
C TYR A 93 -7.14 18.39 -20.66
N THR A 94 -6.28 17.54 -20.10
CA THR A 94 -5.30 16.76 -20.88
C THR A 94 -5.76 15.31 -20.95
N GLN A 95 -4.96 14.43 -21.57
CA GLN A 95 -5.19 12.98 -21.54
C GLN A 95 -5.38 12.44 -20.10
N PHE A 96 -4.79 13.12 -19.11
CA PHE A 96 -4.94 12.83 -17.70
C PHE A 96 -5.70 13.99 -17.02
N ASN A 97 -6.60 13.69 -16.09
CA ASN A 97 -7.49 14.64 -15.42
C ASN A 97 -8.62 15.21 -16.29
N THR A 98 -9.29 14.35 -17.08
CA THR A 98 -10.57 14.72 -17.73
C THR A 98 -11.64 15.07 -16.70
N ILE A 99 -11.60 14.41 -15.55
CA ILE A 99 -12.41 14.72 -14.38
C ILE A 99 -11.63 15.67 -13.46
N GLU A 100 -12.18 16.85 -13.24
CA GLU A 100 -11.64 17.84 -12.31
C GLU A 100 -11.95 17.46 -10.86
N MET A 101 -13.19 17.04 -10.61
CA MET A 101 -13.69 16.81 -9.27
C MET A 101 -14.77 15.74 -9.19
N PHE A 102 -14.79 15.01 -8.09
CA PHE A 102 -15.95 14.23 -7.66
C PHE A 102 -16.64 14.88 -6.47
N SER A 103 -17.95 14.68 -6.35
CA SER A 103 -18.70 14.96 -5.13
C SER A 103 -19.61 13.78 -4.82
N VAL A 104 -19.75 13.45 -3.54
CA VAL A 104 -20.51 12.29 -3.08
C VAL A 104 -21.67 12.74 -2.19
N LEU A 105 -22.91 12.52 -2.63
CA LEU A 105 -24.09 12.63 -1.81
C LEU A 105 -24.49 11.25 -1.29
N THR A 106 -24.60 11.09 0.03
CA THR A 106 -25.04 9.81 0.62
C THR A 106 -26.52 9.86 1.01
N VAL A 107 -27.32 8.97 0.46
CA VAL A 107 -28.74 8.82 0.80
C VAL A 107 -28.87 7.78 1.92
N VAL A 108 -29.15 8.26 3.13
CA VAL A 108 -29.13 7.47 4.37
C VAL A 108 -30.54 7.17 4.86
N ALA A 109 -30.72 6.08 5.62
CA ALA A 109 -32.00 5.72 6.21
C ALA A 109 -32.39 6.62 7.41
N SER A 110 -31.40 7.17 8.11
CA SER A 110 -31.57 8.09 9.23
C SER A 110 -30.41 9.07 9.30
N GLN A 111 -30.61 10.19 9.98
CA GLN A 111 -29.56 11.18 10.21
C GLN A 111 -28.34 10.54 10.87
N PRO A 112 -27.12 10.68 10.30
CA PRO A 112 -25.89 10.25 10.94
C PRO A 112 -25.58 11.13 12.16
N ASP A 113 -24.91 10.57 13.15
CA ASP A 113 -24.46 11.34 14.31
C ASP A 113 -23.46 12.43 13.91
N ALA A 114 -23.43 13.53 14.66
CA ALA A 114 -22.47 14.60 14.44
C ALA A 114 -21.02 14.08 14.45
N GLY A 115 -20.20 14.55 13.50
CA GLY A 115 -18.82 14.13 13.34
C GLY A 115 -18.63 12.75 12.70
N SER A 116 -19.68 12.14 12.14
CA SER A 116 -19.55 10.88 11.40
C SER A 116 -18.69 11.04 10.13
N PHE A 117 -17.87 10.04 9.83
CA PHE A 117 -17.26 9.87 8.52
C PHE A 117 -18.28 9.35 7.52
N ARG A 118 -18.07 9.63 6.24
CA ARG A 118 -18.90 9.09 5.16
C ARG A 118 -18.60 7.58 5.01
N PRO A 119 -19.61 6.71 4.83
CA PRO A 119 -19.38 5.32 4.43
C PRO A 119 -18.65 5.25 3.08
N PRO A 120 -18.02 4.13 2.73
CA PRO A 120 -17.30 4.03 1.46
C PRO A 120 -18.18 4.30 0.24
N VAL A 121 -17.58 4.97 -0.75
CA VAL A 121 -18.28 5.39 -1.97
C VAL A 121 -18.66 4.21 -2.88
N VAL A 122 -17.76 3.23 -3.00
CA VAL A 122 -17.94 2.04 -3.84
C VAL A 122 -18.77 0.98 -3.10
N GLY A 123 -19.58 0.25 -3.86
CA GLY A 123 -20.27 -0.95 -3.40
C GLY A 123 -21.69 -0.71 -2.92
N SER A 124 -22.47 -1.80 -2.94
CA SER A 124 -23.84 -1.88 -2.45
C SER A 124 -23.88 -2.29 -0.98
N GLY A 125 -24.90 -1.86 -0.25
CA GLY A 125 -25.12 -2.24 1.14
C GLY A 125 -25.41 -1.01 2.00
N SER A 126 -25.47 -1.22 3.32
CA SER A 126 -25.77 -0.15 4.27
C SER A 126 -24.85 1.05 4.08
N LYS A 127 -25.44 2.26 4.02
CA LYS A 127 -24.69 3.53 4.06
C LYS A 127 -24.76 4.19 5.43
N ALA A 128 -24.91 3.39 6.49
CA ALA A 128 -24.70 3.84 7.85
C ALA A 128 -23.21 4.10 8.09
N SER A 129 -22.88 5.21 8.76
CA SER A 129 -21.51 5.53 9.12
C SER A 129 -21.00 4.59 10.22
N LEU A 130 -19.80 4.07 10.03
CA LEU A 130 -19.16 3.14 10.96
C LEU A 130 -18.12 3.82 11.87
N TRP A 131 -17.72 5.04 11.51
CA TRP A 131 -16.64 5.78 12.17
C TRP A 131 -17.05 7.23 12.42
N LYS A 132 -16.48 7.81 13.47
CA LYS A 132 -16.67 9.20 13.87
C LYS A 132 -15.34 9.86 14.21
N GLU A 133 -15.28 11.17 14.08
CA GLU A 133 -14.12 11.97 14.46
C GLU A 133 -13.72 11.78 15.93
N SER A 134 -14.69 11.64 16.83
CA SER A 134 -14.44 11.43 18.26
C SER A 134 -13.71 10.12 18.59
N GLN A 135 -13.60 9.20 17.62
CA GLN A 135 -12.84 7.96 17.74
C GLN A 135 -11.39 8.11 17.27
N LEU A 136 -11.00 9.24 16.67
CA LEU A 136 -9.63 9.48 16.24
C LEU A 136 -8.71 9.62 17.45
N ASP A 137 -7.86 8.62 17.65
CA ASP A 137 -6.82 8.64 18.66
C ASP A 137 -5.54 9.28 18.10
N TYR A 138 -5.38 10.58 18.35
CA TYR A 138 -4.19 11.33 17.96
C TYR A 138 -2.92 10.84 18.67
N SER A 139 -3.03 10.11 19.78
CA SER A 139 -1.86 9.53 20.45
C SER A 139 -1.21 8.41 19.62
N LYS A 140 -1.90 7.88 18.60
CA LYS A 140 -1.34 6.93 17.64
C LYS A 140 -0.50 7.58 16.54
N LEU A 141 -0.55 8.90 16.43
CA LEU A 141 0.38 9.66 15.61
C LEU A 141 1.59 10.05 16.45
N ASN A 142 2.78 9.98 15.85
CA ASN A 142 3.98 10.45 16.49
C ASN A 142 4.02 11.99 16.57
N SER A 143 4.96 12.50 17.37
CA SER A 143 5.23 13.93 17.55
C SER A 143 6.71 14.20 17.27
N LEU A 144 7.16 13.81 16.09
CA LEU A 144 8.57 13.91 15.70
C LEU A 144 8.95 15.37 15.39
N PRO A 145 10.16 15.83 15.76
CA PRO A 145 10.53 17.23 15.65
C PRO A 145 10.63 17.69 14.19
N LYS A 146 9.71 18.54 13.71
CA LYS A 146 9.81 19.09 12.33
C LYS A 146 11.06 19.94 12.12
N SER A 147 11.71 20.41 13.19
CA SER A 147 13.04 21.06 13.12
C SER A 147 14.13 20.15 12.57
N SER A 148 13.93 18.83 12.55
CA SER A 148 14.86 17.86 11.94
C SER A 148 14.61 17.64 10.44
N ILE A 149 13.70 18.41 9.82
CA ILE A 149 13.38 18.36 8.39
C ILE A 149 13.71 19.73 7.79
N ALA A 150 14.71 19.78 6.91
CA ALA A 150 15.18 21.04 6.32
C ALA A 150 14.22 21.60 5.27
N SER A 151 13.64 20.71 4.44
CA SER A 151 12.63 21.08 3.44
C SER A 151 11.32 20.37 3.75
N LEU A 152 10.45 21.08 4.46
CA LEU A 152 9.16 20.58 4.92
C LEU A 152 8.06 20.91 3.90
N PRO A 153 7.32 19.92 3.37
CA PRO A 153 6.17 20.18 2.52
C PRO A 153 5.09 20.98 3.26
N ALA A 154 4.44 21.91 2.57
CA ALA A 154 3.38 22.73 3.14
C ALA A 154 2.13 21.90 3.43
N ILE A 155 1.80 21.68 4.71
CA ILE A 155 0.65 20.87 5.12
C ILE A 155 -0.67 21.32 4.49
N GLY A 156 -0.85 22.64 4.28
CA GLY A 156 -2.05 23.23 3.65
C GLY A 156 -2.33 22.75 2.22
N ASN A 157 -1.30 22.35 1.46
CA ASN A 157 -1.50 21.76 0.13
C ASN A 157 -2.20 20.41 0.25
N TYR A 158 -1.76 19.59 1.21
CA TYR A 158 -2.35 18.28 1.48
C TYR A 158 -3.74 18.40 2.09
N GLU A 159 -3.95 19.35 3.01
CA GLU A 159 -5.29 19.66 3.51
C GLU A 159 -6.28 20.00 2.38
N THR A 160 -5.80 20.68 1.34
CA THR A 160 -6.62 21.02 0.17
C THR A 160 -6.88 19.77 -0.66
N TRP A 161 -5.85 19.01 -1.03
CA TRP A 161 -6.01 17.82 -1.87
C TRP A 161 -6.84 16.71 -1.21
N PHE A 162 -6.74 16.54 0.10
CA PHE A 162 -7.54 15.57 0.86
C PHE A 162 -8.88 16.11 1.35
N SER A 163 -9.23 17.37 1.04
CA SER A 163 -10.60 17.88 1.27
C SER A 163 -11.61 17.43 0.22
N TYR A 164 -11.14 16.85 -0.88
CA TYR A 164 -11.97 16.28 -1.95
C TYR A 164 -12.10 14.76 -1.81
N PRO A 165 -13.16 14.13 -2.34
CA PRO A 165 -13.30 12.67 -2.36
C PRO A 165 -12.24 11.97 -3.21
N TRP A 166 -11.54 10.98 -2.66
CA TRP A 166 -10.58 10.14 -3.40
C TRP A 166 -11.30 8.89 -3.92
N VAL A 167 -11.86 8.98 -5.12
CA VAL A 167 -12.68 7.92 -5.73
C VAL A 167 -11.82 6.97 -6.56
N GLU A 168 -11.74 5.72 -6.13
CA GLU A 168 -11.08 4.61 -6.84
C GLU A 168 -12.13 3.69 -7.47
N LEU A 169 -11.94 3.30 -8.74
CA LEU A 169 -12.88 2.45 -9.49
C LEU A 169 -12.15 1.34 -10.25
N ASN A 170 -11.11 1.70 -11.00
CA ASN A 170 -10.41 0.78 -11.88
C ASN A 170 -9.07 0.32 -11.26
N PRO A 171 -8.92 -0.97 -10.91
CA PRO A 171 -7.71 -1.50 -10.28
C PRO A 171 -6.53 -1.73 -11.23
N THR A 172 -6.63 -1.36 -12.51
CA THR A 172 -5.60 -1.62 -13.52
C THR A 172 -4.83 -0.34 -13.88
N TRP A 173 -3.79 -0.46 -14.70
CA TRP A 173 -3.00 0.70 -15.17
C TRP A 173 -3.84 1.81 -15.81
N THR A 174 -5.00 1.46 -16.36
CA THR A 174 -5.94 2.37 -17.01
C THR A 174 -6.73 3.23 -16.02
N GLY A 175 -6.78 2.91 -14.73
CA GLY A 175 -7.42 3.77 -13.72
C GLY A 175 -6.83 5.19 -13.68
N ARG A 176 -5.58 5.34 -14.12
CA ARG A 176 -4.90 6.63 -14.33
C ARG A 176 -5.76 7.69 -15.04
N TYR A 177 -6.60 7.29 -15.98
CA TYR A 177 -7.37 8.23 -16.80
C TYR A 177 -8.60 8.81 -16.10
N VAL A 178 -9.05 8.19 -15.01
CA VAL A 178 -10.21 8.68 -14.23
C VAL A 178 -9.83 9.31 -12.90
N HIS A 179 -8.55 9.25 -12.52
CA HIS A 179 -8.04 9.98 -11.37
C HIS A 179 -8.02 11.49 -11.64
N THR A 180 -8.31 12.25 -10.59
CA THR A 180 -8.32 13.72 -10.63
C THR A 180 -6.93 14.29 -10.31
N SER A 181 -6.74 15.57 -10.63
CA SER A 181 -5.48 16.28 -10.41
C SER A 181 -5.12 16.42 -8.92
N TYR A 182 -6.11 16.46 -8.02
CA TYR A 182 -5.92 16.46 -6.56
C TYR A 182 -5.58 15.08 -6.00
N MET A 183 -5.79 13.99 -6.75
CA MET A 183 -5.21 12.68 -6.41
C MET A 183 -3.77 12.58 -6.90
N ALA A 184 -3.53 12.92 -8.17
CA ALA A 184 -2.19 13.06 -8.73
C ALA A 184 -2.19 13.99 -9.94
N PRO A 185 -1.15 14.83 -10.16
CA PRO A 185 -1.10 15.74 -11.31
C PRO A 185 -1.24 15.05 -12.67
N SER A 186 -0.82 13.79 -12.79
CA SER A 186 -0.93 13.00 -14.03
C SER A 186 -1.78 11.74 -13.87
N GLY A 187 -2.53 11.62 -12.76
CA GLY A 187 -3.27 10.43 -12.37
C GLY A 187 -2.42 9.18 -12.10
N TYR A 188 -1.08 9.29 -12.15
CA TYR A 188 -0.17 8.14 -12.07
C TYR A 188 0.05 7.67 -10.63
N GLY A 189 0.15 6.35 -10.43
CA GLY A 189 0.30 5.74 -9.10
C GLY A 189 1.49 6.27 -8.31
N LYS A 190 2.65 6.46 -8.95
CA LYS A 190 3.82 7.08 -8.32
C LYS A 190 3.50 8.43 -7.67
N ASP A 191 2.79 9.30 -8.39
CA ASP A 191 2.45 10.64 -7.91
C ASP A 191 1.43 10.56 -6.77
N ILE A 192 0.52 9.57 -6.84
CA ILE A 192 -0.41 9.24 -5.75
C ILE A 192 0.36 8.79 -4.50
N ALA A 193 1.33 7.89 -4.64
CA ALA A 193 2.15 7.39 -3.55
C ALA A 193 3.01 8.48 -2.89
N HIS A 194 3.55 9.40 -3.67
CA HIS A 194 4.23 10.56 -3.11
C HIS A 194 3.27 11.43 -2.31
N ARG A 195 2.09 11.76 -2.86
CA ARG A 195 1.11 12.61 -2.17
C ARG A 195 0.53 11.98 -0.89
N THR A 196 0.17 10.70 -0.93
CA THR A 196 -0.36 9.98 0.24
C THR A 196 0.73 9.68 1.26
N GLY A 197 1.96 9.41 0.80
CA GLY A 197 3.15 9.25 1.63
C GLY A 197 3.50 10.53 2.38
N ASP A 198 3.62 11.66 1.68
CA ASP A 198 3.89 12.97 2.25
C ASP A 198 2.85 13.30 3.34
N ALA A 199 1.56 13.12 3.04
CA ALA A 199 0.47 13.34 4.00
C ALA A 199 0.61 12.49 5.27
N ALA A 200 0.90 11.20 5.11
CA ALA A 200 1.03 10.28 6.23
C ALA A 200 2.26 10.59 7.12
N LEU A 201 3.38 11.00 6.52
CA LEU A 201 4.58 11.41 7.25
C LEU A 201 4.39 12.76 7.95
N LEU A 202 3.76 13.74 7.30
CA LEU A 202 3.46 15.05 7.90
C LEU A 202 2.63 14.92 9.20
N LEU A 203 1.66 14.01 9.22
CA LEU A 203 0.82 13.75 10.41
C LEU A 203 1.61 13.20 11.60
N ASN A 204 2.82 12.68 11.40
CA ASN A 204 3.71 12.16 12.45
C ASN A 204 4.74 13.18 12.95
N LEU A 205 4.73 14.42 12.43
CA LEU A 205 5.56 15.52 12.93
C LEU A 205 4.83 16.30 14.04
N ASP A 206 5.55 17.08 14.84
CA ASP A 206 5.06 17.84 16.02
C ASP A 206 4.18 19.07 15.68
N PHE A 207 3.31 18.95 14.67
CA PHE A 207 2.14 19.82 14.52
C PHE A 207 1.16 19.62 15.68
N THR A 208 0.45 20.68 16.07
CA THR A 208 -0.65 20.54 17.06
C THR A 208 -1.78 19.72 16.46
N ASN A 209 -2.62 19.09 17.30
CA ASN A 209 -3.78 18.34 16.80
C ASN A 209 -4.71 19.21 15.95
N THR A 210 -4.88 20.48 16.29
CA THR A 210 -5.64 21.45 15.49
C THR A 210 -5.05 21.62 14.09
N GLN A 211 -3.72 21.71 13.97
CA GLN A 211 -3.03 21.79 12.67
C GLN A 211 -3.11 20.48 11.89
N LYS A 212 -3.14 19.32 12.56
CA LYS A 212 -3.26 18.01 11.91
C LYS A 212 -4.70 17.71 11.45
N ARG A 213 -5.69 18.26 12.14
CA ARG A 213 -7.10 17.83 12.06
C ARG A 213 -7.62 17.72 10.63
N LYS A 214 -7.47 18.76 9.81
CA LYS A 214 -8.04 18.80 8.46
C LYS A 214 -7.41 17.73 7.55
N LEU A 215 -6.08 17.61 7.58
CA LEU A 215 -5.37 16.57 6.84
C LEU A 215 -5.73 15.17 7.34
N LEU A 216 -5.80 14.98 8.66
CA LEU A 216 -6.11 13.67 9.25
C LEU A 216 -7.50 13.20 8.83
N ILE A 217 -8.50 14.05 8.92
CA ILE A 217 -9.88 13.73 8.51
C ILE A 217 -9.91 13.29 7.03
N GLY A 218 -9.30 14.08 6.14
CA GLY A 218 -9.28 13.77 4.72
C GLY A 218 -8.54 12.47 4.38
N LEU A 219 -7.37 12.25 4.98
CA LEU A 219 -6.58 11.05 4.76
C LEU A 219 -7.26 9.80 5.35
N VAL A 220 -7.92 9.92 6.51
CA VAL A 220 -8.74 8.83 7.09
C VAL A 220 -9.92 8.50 6.18
N GLN A 221 -10.61 9.50 5.62
CA GLN A 221 -11.69 9.25 4.67
C GLN A 221 -11.20 8.52 3.41
N ALA A 222 -10.04 8.90 2.86
CA ALA A 222 -9.42 8.17 1.75
C ALA A 222 -9.08 6.71 2.14
N GLY A 223 -8.61 6.48 3.38
CA GLY A 223 -8.42 5.13 3.91
C GLY A 223 -9.72 4.31 4.01
N ILE A 224 -10.83 4.95 4.41
CA ILE A 224 -12.17 4.33 4.46
C ILE A 224 -12.68 3.98 3.05
N ASP A 225 -12.48 4.87 2.06
CA ASP A 225 -12.87 4.60 0.67
C ASP A 225 -12.05 3.46 0.07
N ASN A 226 -10.74 3.42 0.33
CA ASN A 226 -9.88 2.31 -0.08
C ASN A 226 -10.31 0.98 0.57
N TYR A 227 -10.73 1.00 1.84
CA TYR A 227 -11.32 -0.17 2.48
C TYR A 227 -12.60 -0.64 1.76
N GLY A 228 -13.51 0.26 1.40
CA GLY A 228 -14.70 -0.10 0.63
C GLY A 228 -14.39 -0.61 -0.77
N PHE A 229 -13.36 -0.07 -1.43
CA PHE A 229 -12.87 -0.58 -2.71
C PHE A 229 -12.46 -2.06 -2.60
N ILE A 230 -11.71 -2.42 -1.55
CA ILE A 230 -11.32 -3.82 -1.28
C ILE A 230 -12.55 -4.69 -1.02
N LEU A 231 -13.52 -4.22 -0.23
CA LEU A 231 -14.77 -4.96 0.00
C LEU A 231 -15.60 -5.15 -1.26
N GLY A 232 -15.53 -4.21 -2.20
CA GLY A 232 -16.11 -4.31 -3.53
C GLY A 232 -15.36 -5.25 -4.49
N GLY A 233 -14.43 -6.06 -3.98
CA GLY A 233 -13.62 -6.99 -4.76
C GLY A 233 -12.39 -6.38 -5.42
N GLY A 234 -12.13 -5.09 -5.18
CA GLY A 234 -10.97 -4.40 -5.72
C GLY A 234 -9.64 -4.92 -5.15
N THR A 235 -8.60 -4.88 -5.97
CA THR A 235 -7.22 -5.22 -5.58
C THR A 235 -6.27 -4.42 -6.48
N TRP A 236 -5.31 -3.73 -5.89
CA TRP A 236 -4.31 -2.96 -6.64
C TRP A 236 -3.18 -3.90 -7.06
N PHE A 237 -3.30 -4.47 -8.26
CA PHE A 237 -2.31 -5.43 -8.76
C PHE A 237 -0.95 -4.77 -9.04
N ASN A 238 0.12 -5.54 -8.87
CA ASN A 238 1.47 -5.12 -9.25
C ASN A 238 1.59 -4.97 -10.77
N ASP A 239 1.53 -3.73 -11.24
CA ASP A 239 1.67 -3.43 -12.66
C ASP A 239 2.47 -2.15 -12.88
N GLY A 240 3.80 -2.28 -13.00
CA GLY A 240 4.66 -1.13 -13.21
C GLY A 240 4.59 -0.18 -12.02
N GLY A 241 4.27 1.09 -12.21
CA GLY A 241 4.09 2.08 -11.13
C GLY A 241 2.66 2.64 -11.02
N HIS A 242 1.66 1.89 -11.51
CA HIS A 242 0.30 2.42 -11.67
C HIS A 242 -0.56 2.38 -10.40
N ASN A 243 -0.43 1.34 -9.59
CA ASN A 243 -1.34 1.09 -8.47
C ASN A 243 -0.72 1.30 -7.08
N VAL A 244 0.52 1.79 -7.00
CA VAL A 244 1.14 2.19 -5.72
C VAL A 244 0.42 3.37 -5.07
N GLY A 245 0.55 3.50 -3.76
CA GLY A 245 0.17 4.70 -3.00
C GLY A 245 -1.15 4.64 -2.25
N ARG A 246 -1.88 3.52 -2.34
CA ARG A 246 -3.17 3.36 -1.64
C ARG A 246 -3.02 2.79 -0.24
N LEU A 247 -1.83 2.31 0.11
CA LEU A 247 -1.53 1.71 1.40
C LEU A 247 -1.46 2.76 2.53
N SER A 248 -0.73 3.88 2.35
CA SER A 248 -0.53 4.91 3.39
C SER A 248 -1.83 5.45 4.03
N PRO A 249 -2.89 5.78 3.26
CA PRO A 249 -4.16 6.22 3.84
C PRO A 249 -4.80 5.17 4.76
N VAL A 250 -4.73 3.90 4.39
CA VAL A 250 -5.32 2.81 5.17
C VAL A 250 -4.50 2.50 6.42
N ILE A 251 -3.17 2.61 6.36
CA ILE A 251 -2.30 2.52 7.55
C ILE A 251 -2.71 3.58 8.58
N VAL A 252 -2.81 4.84 8.14
CA VAL A 252 -3.18 5.95 9.04
C VAL A 252 -4.57 5.71 9.63
N ALA A 253 -5.57 5.41 8.79
CA ALA A 253 -6.93 5.15 9.23
C ALA A 253 -7.00 3.97 10.23
N ALA A 254 -6.34 2.84 9.94
CA ALA A 254 -6.30 1.67 10.81
C ALA A 254 -5.63 1.96 12.16
N GLY A 255 -4.58 2.80 12.15
CA GLY A 255 -3.88 3.22 13.37
C GLY A 255 -4.74 4.10 14.26
N VAL A 256 -5.23 5.23 13.75
CA VAL A 256 -5.92 6.26 14.56
C VAL A 256 -7.35 5.88 14.92
N LEU A 257 -8.04 5.06 14.12
CA LEU A 257 -9.37 4.54 14.49
C LEU A 257 -9.27 3.25 15.32
N ASN A 258 -8.09 2.62 15.36
CA ASN A 258 -7.84 1.33 16.00
C ASN A 258 -8.85 0.24 15.60
N ASP A 259 -9.32 0.27 14.35
CA ASP A 259 -10.42 -0.57 13.88
C ASP A 259 -9.92 -1.91 13.30
N SER A 260 -10.47 -3.03 13.79
CA SER A 260 -10.06 -4.37 13.35
C SER A 260 -10.33 -4.65 11.88
N ARG A 261 -11.35 -4.01 11.27
CA ARG A 261 -11.71 -4.18 9.86
C ARG A 261 -10.68 -3.52 8.95
N LEU A 262 -10.26 -2.30 9.31
CA LEU A 262 -9.19 -1.58 8.59
C LEU A 262 -7.84 -2.29 8.76
N LYS A 263 -7.55 -2.79 9.97
CA LYS A 263 -6.34 -3.58 10.22
C LYS A 263 -6.31 -4.89 9.43
N ALA A 264 -7.45 -5.52 9.21
CA ALA A 264 -7.52 -6.78 8.47
C ALA A 264 -7.10 -6.63 7.00
N VAL A 265 -7.44 -5.51 6.35
CA VAL A 265 -7.14 -5.32 4.92
C VAL A 265 -5.69 -4.93 4.63
N ILE A 266 -4.95 -4.41 5.63
CA ILE A 266 -3.54 -4.02 5.48
C ILE A 266 -2.55 -5.14 5.81
N LYS A 267 -3.04 -6.35 6.13
CA LYS A 267 -2.18 -7.53 6.30
C LYS A 267 -1.59 -7.90 4.95
N GLY A 268 -0.27 -7.83 4.81
CA GLY A 268 0.36 -7.96 3.50
C GLY A 268 0.25 -9.34 2.87
N GLY A 269 0.13 -10.41 3.68
CA GLY A 269 -0.22 -11.75 3.17
C GLY A 269 -1.58 -11.83 2.46
N GLY A 270 -2.45 -10.83 2.64
CA GLY A 270 -3.70 -10.69 1.88
C GLY A 270 -3.51 -10.14 0.46
N LEU A 271 -2.30 -9.64 0.13
CA LEU A 271 -1.87 -9.17 -1.18
C LEU A 271 -2.84 -8.18 -1.86
N LYS A 272 -3.48 -7.30 -1.06
CA LYS A 272 -4.47 -6.33 -1.57
C LYS A 272 -3.87 -5.08 -2.21
N PHE A 273 -2.59 -4.84 -1.98
CA PHE A 273 -1.87 -3.65 -2.44
C PHE A 273 -0.68 -4.04 -3.31
N GLN A 274 -0.36 -3.18 -4.29
CA GLN A 274 0.76 -3.41 -5.21
C GLN A 274 2.09 -3.49 -4.46
N GLU A 275 2.28 -2.70 -3.42
CA GLU A 275 3.48 -2.68 -2.59
C GLU A 275 3.77 -4.06 -1.98
N PHE A 276 2.73 -4.83 -1.63
CA PHE A 276 2.87 -6.20 -1.14
C PHE A 276 3.13 -7.19 -2.26
N GLN A 277 2.40 -7.09 -3.37
CA GLN A 277 2.55 -8.00 -4.51
C GLN A 277 3.88 -7.86 -5.26
N SER A 278 4.52 -6.70 -5.14
CA SER A 278 5.77 -6.39 -5.86
C SER A 278 7.02 -6.58 -5.02
N THR A 279 6.90 -6.91 -3.72
CA THR A 279 8.05 -7.10 -2.83
C THR A 279 8.08 -8.51 -2.26
N PHE A 280 9.25 -9.13 -2.27
CA PHE A 280 9.45 -10.53 -1.89
C PHE A 280 10.86 -10.77 -1.35
N PHE A 281 11.04 -11.90 -0.67
CA PHE A 281 12.38 -12.45 -0.45
C PHE A 281 12.68 -13.41 -1.58
N VAL A 282 13.85 -13.25 -2.21
CA VAL A 282 14.29 -14.18 -3.25
C VAL A 282 14.30 -15.60 -2.68
N SER A 283 13.63 -16.50 -3.37
CA SER A 283 13.52 -17.91 -3.01
C SER A 283 14.29 -18.79 -3.99
N GLN A 284 14.48 -20.07 -3.62
CA GLN A 284 15.04 -21.05 -4.56
C GLN A 284 14.19 -21.20 -5.84
N ASN A 285 12.88 -20.94 -5.78
CA ASN A 285 12.03 -20.92 -6.98
C ASN A 285 12.41 -19.77 -7.93
N ASP A 286 12.78 -18.61 -7.39
CA ASP A 286 13.24 -17.47 -8.19
C ASP A 286 14.59 -17.76 -8.84
N VAL A 287 15.50 -18.39 -8.12
CA VAL A 287 16.80 -18.84 -8.67
C VAL A 287 16.61 -19.87 -9.77
N ASN A 288 15.69 -20.82 -9.58
CA ASN A 288 15.40 -21.89 -10.55
C ASN A 288 14.62 -21.41 -11.78
N PHE A 289 14.12 -20.18 -11.78
CA PHE A 289 13.29 -19.67 -12.87
C PHE A 289 14.13 -19.37 -14.12
N THR A 290 14.03 -20.23 -15.14
CA THR A 290 14.81 -20.14 -16.39
C THR A 290 14.13 -19.32 -17.50
N GLY A 291 12.84 -19.00 -17.36
CA GLY A 291 12.05 -18.28 -18.38
C GLY A 291 12.11 -16.76 -18.30
N ARG A 292 13.14 -16.17 -17.67
CA ARG A 292 13.18 -14.72 -17.41
C ARG A 292 13.30 -13.92 -18.70
N VAL A 293 12.49 -12.88 -18.81
CA VAL A 293 12.49 -11.95 -19.94
C VAL A 293 12.47 -10.54 -19.39
N GLY A 294 13.35 -9.67 -19.89
CA GLY A 294 13.33 -8.29 -19.46
C GLY A 294 12.14 -7.55 -20.06
N THR A 295 11.55 -6.68 -19.27
CA THR A 295 10.46 -5.80 -19.69
C THR A 295 10.90 -4.98 -20.91
N ASN A 296 10.04 -4.89 -21.93
CA ASN A 296 10.30 -4.14 -23.18
C ASN A 296 11.66 -4.47 -23.84
N GLY A 297 12.11 -5.73 -23.76
CA GLY A 297 13.38 -6.17 -24.36
C GLY A 297 14.63 -5.77 -23.57
N GLN A 298 14.47 -5.28 -22.33
CA GLN A 298 15.60 -5.01 -21.45
C GLN A 298 16.41 -6.30 -21.19
N GLN A 299 17.71 -6.14 -20.91
CA GLN A 299 18.51 -7.24 -20.39
C GLN A 299 17.94 -7.74 -19.07
N SER A 300 17.74 -9.05 -18.96
CA SER A 300 17.32 -9.72 -17.73
C SER A 300 18.51 -10.38 -17.06
N TYR A 301 18.63 -10.19 -15.75
CA TYR A 301 19.64 -10.80 -14.92
C TYR A 301 18.95 -11.78 -13.95
N PRO A 302 19.39 -13.05 -13.91
CA PRO A 302 18.80 -14.04 -13.02
C PRO A 302 19.19 -13.77 -11.57
N TYR A 303 18.40 -14.33 -10.65
CA TYR A 303 18.84 -14.54 -9.28
C TYR A 303 19.74 -15.77 -9.22
N THR A 304 20.68 -15.73 -8.31
CA THR A 304 21.66 -16.78 -8.03
C THR A 304 21.43 -17.33 -6.62
N ALA A 305 22.05 -18.45 -6.27
CA ALA A 305 21.95 -19.00 -4.93
C ALA A 305 22.39 -18.00 -3.83
N SER A 306 23.32 -17.08 -4.13
CA SER A 306 23.73 -16.04 -3.16
C SER A 306 22.70 -14.93 -2.96
N ASP A 307 21.67 -14.86 -3.80
CA ASP A 307 20.60 -13.88 -3.67
C ASP A 307 19.46 -14.37 -2.77
N ILE A 308 19.43 -15.66 -2.38
CA ILE A 308 18.35 -16.22 -1.57
C ILE A 308 18.22 -15.48 -0.23
N GLY A 309 16.99 -15.16 0.15
CA GLY A 309 16.67 -14.34 1.33
C GLY A 309 16.84 -12.83 1.10
N MET A 310 17.38 -12.39 -0.03
CA MET A 310 17.51 -10.96 -0.33
C MET A 310 16.12 -10.32 -0.46
N PRO A 311 15.86 -9.18 0.22
CA PRO A 311 14.66 -8.40 0.00
C PRO A 311 14.72 -7.74 -1.38
N GLU A 312 13.73 -8.05 -2.21
CA GLU A 312 13.74 -7.71 -3.61
C GLU A 312 12.37 -7.22 -4.09
N TRP A 313 12.40 -6.54 -5.23
CA TRP A 313 11.25 -6.04 -5.93
C TRP A 313 11.17 -6.59 -7.34
N GLY A 314 9.94 -6.86 -7.76
CA GLY A 314 9.58 -7.36 -9.06
C GLY A 314 8.39 -6.59 -9.62
N ILE A 315 8.47 -6.19 -10.89
CA ILE A 315 7.44 -5.40 -11.56
C ILE A 315 6.05 -6.05 -11.48
N ARG A 316 6.02 -7.39 -11.54
CA ARG A 316 4.81 -8.21 -11.50
C ARG A 316 5.01 -9.53 -10.74
N HIS A 317 5.89 -9.57 -9.73
CA HIS A 317 6.32 -10.79 -9.02
C HIS A 317 5.19 -11.81 -8.74
N THR A 318 4.10 -11.41 -8.07
CA THR A 318 2.97 -12.31 -7.76
C THR A 318 2.28 -12.95 -8.99
N GLY A 319 2.16 -12.24 -10.11
CA GLY A 319 1.35 -12.69 -11.26
C GLY A 319 2.15 -13.08 -12.50
N ALA A 320 3.37 -12.56 -12.64
CA ALA A 320 4.24 -12.75 -13.80
C ALA A 320 5.73 -12.61 -13.40
N PRO A 321 6.27 -13.54 -12.59
CA PRO A 321 7.64 -13.48 -12.06
C PRO A 321 8.73 -13.59 -13.14
N GLN A 322 8.38 -13.97 -14.37
CA GLN A 322 9.30 -13.94 -15.51
C GLN A 322 9.86 -12.54 -15.81
N TYR A 323 9.18 -11.49 -15.34
CA TYR A 323 9.63 -10.10 -15.51
C TYR A 323 10.48 -9.59 -14.35
N ASP A 324 10.70 -10.39 -13.31
CA ASP A 324 11.59 -10.00 -12.22
C ASP A 324 13.05 -10.04 -12.69
N ASN A 325 13.83 -9.08 -12.24
CA ASN A 325 15.14 -8.78 -12.81
C ASN A 325 16.10 -8.33 -11.70
N ASN A 326 17.17 -9.10 -11.48
CA ASN A 326 18.21 -8.82 -10.48
C ASN A 326 19.17 -7.71 -10.96
N PHE A 327 18.62 -6.54 -11.28
CA PHE A 327 19.36 -5.41 -11.83
C PHE A 327 18.78 -4.09 -11.34
N TRP A 328 19.65 -3.20 -10.85
CA TRP A 328 19.23 -1.89 -10.32
C TRP A 328 18.60 -0.99 -11.38
N SER A 329 18.96 -1.11 -12.66
CA SER A 329 18.29 -0.34 -13.72
C SER A 329 17.08 -1.05 -14.32
N ALA A 330 16.56 -2.12 -13.69
CA ALA A 330 15.33 -2.78 -14.13
C ALA A 330 14.18 -1.75 -14.30
N LEU A 331 13.47 -1.82 -15.42
CA LEU A 331 12.37 -0.90 -15.72
C LEU A 331 11.35 -0.86 -14.58
N TYR A 332 10.88 0.35 -14.25
CA TYR A 332 9.98 0.67 -13.14
C TYR A 332 10.55 0.49 -11.73
N ARG A 333 11.79 0.03 -11.56
CA ARG A 333 12.40 -0.09 -10.24
C ARG A 333 12.56 1.27 -9.56
N ASP A 334 13.05 2.26 -10.29
CA ASP A 334 13.19 3.65 -9.82
C ASP A 334 11.83 4.23 -9.40
N ILE A 335 10.79 4.01 -10.21
CA ILE A 335 9.43 4.45 -9.94
C ILE A 335 8.86 3.84 -8.65
N ASN A 336 9.03 2.54 -8.42
CA ASN A 336 8.44 1.87 -7.27
C ASN A 336 9.27 2.02 -6.00
N GLY A 337 10.59 1.88 -6.13
CA GLY A 337 11.51 2.02 -5.00
C GLY A 337 11.40 3.39 -4.34
N SER A 338 11.19 4.45 -5.13
CA SER A 338 10.95 5.81 -4.61
C SER A 338 9.68 5.94 -3.77
N CYS A 339 8.70 5.06 -3.98
CA CYS A 339 7.39 5.10 -3.33
C CYS A 339 7.30 4.31 -2.03
N HIS A 340 8.20 3.34 -1.78
CA HIS A 340 8.07 2.43 -0.63
C HIS A 340 8.56 3.02 0.70
N THR A 341 9.43 4.04 0.66
CA THR A 341 9.98 4.67 1.87
C THR A 341 8.90 5.26 2.78
N ALA A 342 7.94 5.98 2.22
CA ALA A 342 6.91 6.64 3.03
C ALA A 342 5.97 5.67 3.76
N PRO A 343 5.28 4.70 3.11
CA PRO A 343 4.38 3.79 3.80
C PRO A 343 5.11 2.95 4.87
N THR A 344 6.35 2.53 4.61
CA THR A 344 7.16 1.77 5.59
C THR A 344 7.57 2.62 6.78
N MET A 345 7.97 3.88 6.55
CA MET A 345 8.26 4.82 7.64
C MET A 345 7.01 5.21 8.43
N THR A 346 5.87 5.47 7.77
CA THR A 346 4.57 5.69 8.44
C THR A 346 4.23 4.50 9.33
N ALA A 347 4.32 3.28 8.80
CA ALA A 347 4.03 2.09 9.58
C ALA A 347 4.98 1.91 10.76
N ARG A 348 6.28 2.18 10.59
CA ARG A 348 7.27 2.12 11.69
C ARG A 348 6.93 3.11 12.79
N VAL A 349 6.80 4.40 12.47
CA VAL A 349 6.63 5.46 13.48
C VAL A 349 5.25 5.48 14.12
N MET A 350 4.28 4.73 13.58
CA MET A 350 2.94 4.52 14.16
C MET A 350 2.77 3.13 14.82
N GLY A 351 3.79 2.25 14.81
CA GLY A 351 3.69 0.91 15.41
C GLY A 351 2.84 -0.09 14.60
N MET A 352 2.69 0.12 13.29
CA MET A 352 1.83 -0.68 12.41
C MET A 352 2.57 -1.78 11.63
N ARG A 353 3.91 -1.87 11.73
CA ARG A 353 4.73 -2.88 11.01
C ARG A 353 4.26 -4.31 11.29
N THR A 354 4.11 -4.70 12.56
CA THR A 354 3.59 -6.00 13.00
C THR A 354 2.15 -6.25 12.53
N THR A 355 1.31 -5.20 12.50
CA THR A 355 -0.06 -5.35 11.97
C THR A 355 -0.05 -5.67 10.48
N ILE A 356 0.87 -5.07 9.72
CA ILE A 356 1.04 -5.32 8.29
C ILE A 356 1.64 -6.72 8.06
N GLY A 357 2.67 -7.10 8.82
CA GLY A 357 3.25 -8.45 8.78
C GLY A 357 3.80 -8.84 7.39
N TRP A 358 4.42 -7.91 6.68
CA TRP A 358 4.98 -8.13 5.33
C TRP A 358 6.38 -7.56 5.20
N GLU A 359 7.31 -8.28 5.80
CA GLU A 359 8.70 -7.86 5.96
C GLU A 359 9.46 -7.56 4.66
N PRO A 360 9.22 -8.26 3.51
CA PRO A 360 9.88 -7.94 2.25
C PRO A 360 9.72 -6.47 1.83
N LEU A 361 8.56 -5.86 2.08
CA LEU A 361 8.33 -4.45 1.76
C LEU A 361 9.25 -3.53 2.59
N PHE A 362 9.34 -3.78 3.89
CA PHE A 362 10.14 -2.95 4.80
C PHE A 362 11.62 -3.04 4.47
N GLN A 363 12.13 -4.26 4.30
CA GLN A 363 13.54 -4.48 4.02
C GLN A 363 13.92 -4.03 2.60
N TYR A 364 13.05 -4.21 1.61
CA TYR A 364 13.32 -3.73 0.27
C TYR A 364 13.34 -2.19 0.20
N ALA A 365 12.40 -1.52 0.87
CA ALA A 365 12.39 -0.06 0.93
C ALA A 365 13.70 0.49 1.52
N GLU A 366 14.19 -0.13 2.60
CA GLU A 366 15.46 0.22 3.24
C GLU A 366 16.68 -0.10 2.35
N ARG A 367 16.72 -1.28 1.72
CA ARG A 367 17.79 -1.68 0.79
C ARG A 367 17.88 -0.70 -0.39
N HIS A 368 16.74 -0.37 -1.01
CA HIS A 368 16.65 0.56 -2.13
C HIS A 368 17.15 1.96 -1.73
N LEU A 369 16.64 2.51 -0.63
CA LEU A 369 17.01 3.85 -0.18
C LEU A 369 18.47 3.92 0.32
N THR A 370 18.98 2.88 0.97
CA THR A 370 20.39 2.78 1.35
C THR A 370 21.28 2.78 0.12
N TYR A 371 20.93 2.01 -0.90
CA TYR A 371 21.66 2.00 -2.15
C TYR A 371 21.65 3.37 -2.84
N GLU A 372 20.48 4.01 -2.97
CA GLU A 372 20.34 5.34 -3.58
C GLU A 372 21.19 6.43 -2.89
N GLN A 373 21.45 6.28 -1.59
CA GLN A 373 22.25 7.22 -0.79
C GLN A 373 23.72 6.81 -0.67
N SER A 374 24.11 5.67 -1.21
CA SER A 374 25.46 5.14 -1.08
C SER A 374 26.45 5.78 -2.05
N ALA A 375 27.75 5.68 -1.74
CA ALA A 375 28.82 6.09 -2.65
C ALA A 375 28.89 5.24 -3.93
N SER A 376 28.22 4.09 -3.98
CA SER A 376 28.18 3.19 -5.14
C SER A 376 26.97 3.39 -6.05
N TYR A 377 26.04 4.30 -5.71
CA TYR A 377 24.94 4.70 -6.57
C TYR A 377 25.47 5.36 -7.86
N LYS A 378 24.99 4.94 -9.02
CA LYS A 378 25.48 5.43 -10.33
C LYS A 378 24.44 6.23 -11.09
N GLY A 379 23.33 6.61 -10.46
CA GLY A 379 22.29 7.43 -11.08
C GLY A 379 21.12 6.63 -11.68
N GLU A 380 20.99 5.34 -11.35
CA GLU A 380 19.97 4.43 -11.86
C GLU A 380 18.54 4.93 -11.63
N PHE A 381 18.32 5.77 -10.62
CA PHE A 381 17.02 6.28 -10.21
C PHE A 381 16.83 7.76 -10.51
N ASN A 382 17.74 8.41 -11.25
CA ASN A 382 17.72 9.86 -11.46
C ASN A 382 16.42 10.38 -12.10
N SER A 383 15.69 9.54 -12.84
CA SER A 383 14.38 9.88 -13.41
C SER A 383 13.25 9.90 -12.36
N ASN A 384 13.33 9.04 -11.35
CA ASN A 384 12.32 8.93 -10.29
C ASN A 384 13.01 8.66 -8.94
N PRO A 385 13.78 9.62 -8.39
CA PRO A 385 14.47 9.42 -7.13
C PRO A 385 13.47 9.39 -5.97
N THR A 386 13.85 8.78 -4.83
CA THR A 386 13.05 8.91 -3.60
C THR A 386 12.86 10.39 -3.27
N PRO A 387 11.62 10.86 -2.98
CA PRO A 387 11.37 12.26 -2.67
C PRO A 387 12.27 12.79 -1.56
N ALA A 388 12.76 14.03 -1.70
CA ALA A 388 13.68 14.62 -0.74
C ALA A 388 13.12 14.66 0.69
N PHE A 389 11.81 14.87 0.84
CA PHE A 389 11.14 14.81 2.14
C PHE A 389 11.18 13.39 2.73
N HIS A 390 10.89 12.36 1.93
CA HIS A 390 10.95 10.95 2.37
C HIS A 390 12.37 10.56 2.82
N LYS A 391 13.41 10.96 2.07
CA LYS A 391 14.82 10.73 2.44
C LYS A 391 15.17 11.39 3.78
N GLN A 392 14.83 12.67 3.94
CA GLN A 392 15.08 13.41 5.18
C GLN A 392 14.34 12.77 6.35
N PHE A 393 13.06 12.41 6.16
CA PHE A 393 12.27 11.76 7.21
C PHE A 393 12.89 10.44 7.65
N TYR A 394 13.28 9.57 6.70
CA TYR A 394 13.98 8.32 7.01
C TYR A 394 15.29 8.59 7.75
N ASN A 395 16.15 9.47 7.26
CA ASN A 395 17.44 9.75 7.88
C ASN A 395 17.33 10.31 9.30
N SER A 396 16.32 11.17 9.55
CA SER A 396 16.09 11.75 10.86
C SER A 396 15.42 10.78 11.84
N PHE A 397 14.59 9.86 11.35
CA PHE A 397 13.65 9.11 12.20
C PHE A 397 13.62 7.59 12.00
N LYS A 398 14.55 6.99 11.25
CA LYS A 398 14.62 5.52 11.08
C LYS A 398 14.70 4.74 12.40
N ASN A 399 15.27 5.36 13.44
CA ASN A 399 15.40 4.78 14.78
C ASN A 399 14.31 5.29 15.75
N ALA A 400 13.30 6.03 15.28
CA ALA A 400 12.25 6.54 16.13
C ALA A 400 11.29 5.41 16.56
N SER A 401 10.95 5.40 17.84
CA SER A 401 9.95 4.49 18.40
C SER A 401 8.52 4.92 18.06
N ALA A 402 7.57 3.98 18.02
CA ALA A 402 6.15 4.33 17.97
C ALA A 402 5.71 5.03 19.27
N PRO A 403 4.57 5.76 19.26
CA PRO A 403 4.14 6.59 20.39
C PRO A 403 3.85 5.82 21.68
N ASP A 404 3.38 4.57 21.57
CA ASP A 404 3.10 3.70 22.70
C ASP A 404 4.34 3.00 23.26
N GLY A 405 5.53 3.40 22.80
CA GLY A 405 6.78 2.77 23.21
C GLY A 405 6.96 1.38 22.61
N SER A 406 6.07 0.91 21.72
CA SER A 406 6.39 -0.15 20.76
C SER A 406 7.40 0.43 19.76
N GLY A 407 8.61 0.66 20.25
CA GLY A 407 9.73 1.01 19.42
C GLY A 407 9.90 -0.08 18.38
N GLY A 408 9.97 0.35 17.12
CA GLY A 408 10.14 -0.55 15.99
C GLY A 408 11.20 -1.56 16.37
N THR A 409 10.79 -2.83 16.42
CA THR A 409 11.79 -3.87 16.31
C THR A 409 12.56 -3.53 15.04
N GLU A 410 13.85 -3.24 15.26
CA GLU A 410 14.88 -3.36 14.25
C GLU A 410 14.52 -4.52 13.31
N PRO A 411 14.85 -4.44 12.00
CA PRO A 411 14.65 -5.58 11.11
C PRO A 411 15.03 -6.84 11.89
N VAL A 412 14.13 -7.83 11.90
CA VAL A 412 14.53 -9.12 12.43
C VAL A 412 15.78 -9.47 11.65
N VAL A 413 16.92 -9.44 12.32
CA VAL A 413 18.15 -9.95 11.76
C VAL A 413 17.88 -11.43 11.69
N TYR A 414 17.53 -11.85 10.49
CA TYR A 414 17.45 -13.25 10.14
C TYR A 414 18.89 -13.73 10.14
N ASP A 415 19.25 -14.51 11.16
CA ASP A 415 20.58 -15.11 11.27
C ASP A 415 20.80 -16.19 10.20
N PHE A 416 19.74 -16.50 9.43
CA PHE A 416 19.66 -17.58 8.46
C PHE A 416 18.89 -17.18 7.20
N ALA A 417 19.04 -17.98 6.16
CA ALA A 417 18.31 -17.98 4.91
C ALA A 417 17.87 -19.41 4.54
N VAL A 418 16.93 -19.53 3.59
CA VAL A 418 16.64 -20.82 2.95
C VAL A 418 17.92 -21.37 2.31
N ASP A 419 18.09 -22.70 2.37
CA ASP A 419 19.26 -23.48 1.97
C ASP A 419 20.48 -23.41 2.91
N ASP A 420 20.41 -22.61 3.98
CA ASP A 420 21.45 -22.67 5.01
C ASP A 420 21.48 -24.03 5.69
N LEU A 421 22.70 -24.59 5.78
CA LEU A 421 22.97 -25.75 6.61
C LEU A 421 23.09 -25.29 8.05
N ILE A 422 22.21 -25.79 8.92
CA ILE A 422 22.18 -25.45 10.32
C ILE A 422 22.59 -26.62 11.19
N LYS A 423 23.03 -26.31 12.41
CA LYS A 423 23.27 -27.29 13.47
C LYS A 423 22.57 -26.87 14.74
N VAL A 424 21.73 -27.76 15.26
CA VAL A 424 20.97 -27.56 16.49
C VAL A 424 21.92 -27.42 17.68
N THR A 425 21.76 -26.35 18.45
CA THR A 425 22.56 -26.05 19.65
C THR A 425 21.78 -26.30 20.95
N LYS A 426 20.44 -26.37 20.86
CA LYS A 426 19.53 -26.71 21.95
C LYS A 426 18.46 -27.67 21.42
N THR A 427 18.11 -28.72 22.17
CA THR A 427 17.02 -29.62 21.78
C THR A 427 15.78 -28.81 21.42
N THR A 428 15.31 -28.93 20.18
CA THR A 428 14.29 -28.04 19.62
C THR A 428 13.02 -28.80 19.27
N ASN A 429 11.87 -28.21 19.57
CA ASN A 429 10.58 -28.75 19.17
C ASN A 429 10.33 -28.47 17.69
N VAL A 430 9.97 -29.52 16.95
CA VAL A 430 9.58 -29.41 15.54
C VAL A 430 8.07 -29.36 15.45
N ARG A 431 7.52 -28.36 14.74
CA ARG A 431 6.08 -28.07 14.69
C ARG A 431 5.52 -28.06 13.27
N GLN A 432 4.21 -28.26 13.18
CA GLN A 432 3.49 -28.29 11.90
C GLN A 432 3.44 -26.93 11.19
N SER A 433 3.48 -25.83 11.94
CA SER A 433 3.58 -24.45 11.43
C SER A 433 4.43 -23.60 12.38
N GLY A 434 4.90 -22.42 11.92
CA GLY A 434 5.69 -21.48 12.71
C GLY A 434 4.88 -20.75 13.78
N ALA A 435 4.47 -21.46 14.85
CA ALA A 435 3.79 -20.90 16.02
C ALA A 435 3.90 -21.83 17.23
N LEU A 436 4.01 -21.28 18.44
CA LEU A 436 3.99 -22.08 19.68
C LEU A 436 2.69 -22.89 19.89
N THR A 437 1.58 -22.42 19.33
CA THR A 437 0.27 -23.09 19.41
C THR A 437 0.11 -24.23 18.41
N ALA A 438 1.03 -24.36 17.44
CA ALA A 438 0.97 -25.40 16.43
C ALA A 438 1.30 -26.78 17.00
N THR A 439 0.67 -27.82 16.45
CA THR A 439 0.92 -29.22 16.81
C THR A 439 2.41 -29.54 16.79
N LYS A 440 2.92 -30.06 17.90
CA LYS A 440 4.29 -30.58 17.99
C LYS A 440 4.36 -31.92 17.25
N LEU A 441 5.22 -31.97 16.23
CA LEU A 441 5.47 -33.16 15.41
C LEU A 441 6.56 -34.06 16.03
N GLY A 442 7.47 -33.46 16.80
CA GLY A 442 8.49 -34.17 17.58
C GLY A 442 9.58 -33.22 18.05
N GLU A 443 10.79 -33.73 18.25
CA GLU A 443 11.96 -32.97 18.70
C GLU A 443 13.21 -33.36 17.91
N GLN A 444 14.16 -32.43 17.82
CA GLN A 444 15.48 -32.65 17.26
C GLN A 444 16.55 -32.43 18.33
N PRO A 445 17.48 -33.38 18.53
CA PRO A 445 18.50 -33.30 19.57
C PRO A 445 19.61 -32.29 19.24
N VAL A 446 20.35 -31.86 20.27
CA VAL A 446 21.58 -31.07 20.09
C VAL A 446 22.54 -31.79 19.14
N GLY A 447 23.05 -31.05 18.16
CA GLY A 447 23.96 -31.56 17.14
C GLY A 447 23.29 -32.07 15.88
N ALA A 448 21.95 -32.21 15.85
CA ALA A 448 21.21 -32.53 14.64
C ALA A 448 21.49 -31.46 13.56
N ALA A 449 21.69 -31.92 12.33
CA ALA A 449 21.95 -31.08 11.17
C ALA A 449 20.73 -31.10 10.24
N GLY A 450 20.48 -29.98 9.58
CA GLY A 450 19.37 -29.85 8.66
C GLY A 450 19.55 -28.65 7.74
N VAL A 451 18.78 -28.63 6.68
CA VAL A 451 18.75 -27.54 5.70
C VAL A 451 17.47 -26.76 5.90
N ILE A 452 17.57 -25.44 5.96
CA ILE A 452 16.38 -24.59 5.97
C ILE A 452 15.69 -24.67 4.60
N VAL A 453 14.39 -24.94 4.57
CA VAL A 453 13.61 -25.14 3.34
C VAL A 453 12.44 -24.19 3.17
N ASP A 454 12.09 -23.41 4.21
CA ASP A 454 11.02 -22.41 4.17
C ASP A 454 11.15 -21.45 5.37
N GLY A 455 10.44 -20.32 5.32
CA GLY A 455 10.56 -19.23 6.28
C GLY A 455 11.36 -18.03 5.74
N PRO A 456 11.52 -16.97 6.54
CA PRO A 456 11.07 -16.86 7.92
C PRO A 456 9.56 -16.61 8.03
N VAL A 457 8.95 -17.11 9.11
CA VAL A 457 7.59 -16.75 9.54
C VAL A 457 7.64 -16.26 10.99
N GLY A 458 7.00 -15.13 11.30
CA GLY A 458 6.99 -14.54 12.65
C GLY A 458 8.24 -13.71 12.96
N PRO A 459 8.06 -12.57 13.67
CA PRO A 459 8.15 -12.59 15.14
C PRO A 459 6.87 -12.14 15.87
N ASP A 460 5.72 -11.98 15.20
CA ASP A 460 4.68 -11.07 15.69
C ASP A 460 3.86 -11.52 16.94
N ALA A 461 3.65 -12.82 17.21
CA ALA A 461 2.76 -13.27 18.31
C ALA A 461 3.46 -13.96 19.49
N ASP A 462 4.57 -14.66 19.23
CA ASP A 462 5.38 -15.36 20.23
C ASP A 462 6.82 -14.85 20.31
N ASN A 463 7.15 -13.79 19.57
CA ASN A 463 8.49 -13.21 19.48
C ASN A 463 9.57 -14.21 19.02
N ILE A 464 9.17 -15.23 18.25
CA ILE A 464 10.06 -16.24 17.67
C ILE A 464 10.05 -16.10 16.16
N THR A 465 11.25 -16.08 15.57
CA THR A 465 11.40 -16.26 14.12
C THR A 465 11.43 -17.75 13.82
N TRP A 466 10.51 -18.19 12.97
CA TRP A 466 10.37 -19.60 12.62
C TRP A 466 10.94 -19.89 11.25
N TRP A 467 11.69 -20.98 11.16
CA TRP A 467 12.17 -21.55 9.90
C TRP A 467 11.71 -23.00 9.79
N LYS A 468 11.31 -23.40 8.60
CA LYS A 468 11.07 -24.80 8.31
C LYS A 468 12.39 -25.45 7.96
N VAL A 469 12.73 -26.51 8.69
CA VAL A 469 13.99 -27.23 8.52
C VAL A 469 13.67 -28.64 8.06
N ASN A 470 14.38 -29.07 7.01
CA ASN A 470 14.49 -30.45 6.58
C ASN A 470 15.75 -31.03 7.25
N PHE A 471 15.55 -31.79 8.32
CA PHE A 471 16.65 -32.39 9.06
C PHE A 471 17.19 -33.61 8.32
N HIS A 472 18.49 -33.84 8.40
CA HIS A 472 19.11 -35.00 7.75
C HIS A 472 18.58 -36.32 8.30
N ASP A 473 18.21 -36.33 9.58
CA ASP A 473 17.62 -37.46 10.28
C ASP A 473 16.51 -36.96 11.22
N GLY A 474 15.44 -37.74 11.39
CA GLY A 474 14.35 -37.43 12.32
C GLY A 474 13.16 -36.72 11.67
N VAL A 475 12.47 -35.87 12.44
CA VAL A 475 11.23 -35.19 12.02
C VAL A 475 11.52 -33.79 11.48
N ASP A 476 10.89 -33.45 10.36
CA ASP A 476 10.97 -32.14 9.70
C ASP A 476 9.83 -31.21 10.12
N GLY A 477 10.06 -29.90 10.00
CA GLY A 477 9.03 -28.91 10.28
C GLY A 477 9.58 -27.59 10.78
N TRP A 478 8.72 -26.78 11.37
CA TRP A 478 9.03 -25.43 11.81
C TRP A 478 9.71 -25.46 13.18
N THR A 479 10.84 -24.76 13.29
CA THR A 479 11.66 -24.62 14.49
C THR A 479 12.10 -23.16 14.68
N GLY A 480 12.27 -22.72 15.92
CA GLY A 480 12.65 -21.34 16.23
C GLY A 480 14.13 -21.07 15.96
N GLN A 481 14.44 -19.91 15.37
CA GLN A 481 15.76 -19.42 14.97
C GLN A 481 16.83 -19.53 16.08
N ASP A 482 16.43 -19.37 17.34
CA ASP A 482 17.30 -19.33 18.51
C ASP A 482 17.87 -20.70 18.96
N ASN A 483 17.53 -21.78 18.23
CA ASN A 483 17.87 -23.15 18.59
C ASN A 483 19.00 -23.77 17.75
N TYR A 484 19.51 -23.07 16.75
CA TYR A 484 20.57 -23.55 15.87
C TYR A 484 21.54 -22.44 15.49
N VAL A 485 22.65 -22.82 14.88
CA VAL A 485 23.67 -21.93 14.31
C VAL A 485 24.04 -22.40 12.91
N LEU A 486 24.60 -21.50 12.10
CA LEU A 486 25.11 -21.84 10.78
C LEU A 486 26.25 -22.85 10.89
N VAL A 487 26.22 -23.85 10.03
CA VAL A 487 27.38 -24.69 9.77
C VAL A 487 28.21 -23.94 8.73
N THR A 488 29.26 -23.24 9.18
CA THR A 488 30.22 -22.62 8.27
C THR A 488 30.81 -23.69 7.34
N PRO A 489 30.90 -23.45 6.02
CA PRO A 489 31.62 -24.36 5.15
C PRO A 489 33.10 -24.42 5.60
N PRO A 490 33.78 -25.56 5.45
CA PRO A 490 35.21 -25.63 5.73
C PRO A 490 35.94 -24.55 4.92
N VAL A 491 36.86 -23.85 5.57
CA VAL A 491 37.73 -22.84 4.93
C VAL A 491 38.37 -23.47 3.70
N ARG A 492 37.97 -23.01 2.51
CA ARG A 492 38.62 -23.41 1.26
C ARG A 492 39.98 -22.70 1.20
N PRO A 493 41.10 -23.41 0.91
CA PRO A 493 42.39 -22.74 0.74
C PRO A 493 42.27 -21.65 -0.33
N ALA A 494 42.90 -20.50 -0.09
CA ALA A 494 42.92 -19.36 -1.01
C ALA A 494 43.36 -19.80 -2.41
N ILE A 495 42.59 -19.39 -3.43
CA ILE A 495 42.97 -19.55 -4.83
C ILE A 495 44.22 -18.70 -5.05
N LYS A 496 45.34 -19.34 -5.36
CA LYS A 496 46.52 -18.64 -5.87
C LYS A 496 46.14 -17.99 -7.20
N THR A 497 46.24 -16.67 -7.27
CA THR A 497 46.20 -15.90 -8.50
C THR A 497 47.22 -16.47 -9.47
N VAL A 498 46.77 -16.91 -10.64
CA VAL A 498 47.66 -17.19 -11.77
C VAL A 498 47.85 -15.86 -12.49
N GLU A 499 49.08 -15.35 -12.48
CA GLU A 499 49.49 -14.20 -13.28
C GLU A 499 49.17 -14.45 -14.76
N GLU A 500 48.49 -13.50 -15.38
CA GLU A 500 48.39 -13.36 -16.82
C GLU A 500 49.79 -13.30 -17.42
N LYS A 501 50.19 -14.37 -18.12
CA LYS A 501 51.25 -14.27 -19.12
C LYS A 501 50.65 -13.61 -20.36
N THR A 502 50.91 -12.32 -20.50
CA THR A 502 50.93 -11.67 -21.81
C THR A 502 52.00 -12.35 -22.67
N ASN A 503 51.63 -12.73 -23.89
CA ASN A 503 52.59 -13.00 -24.97
C ASN A 503 51.89 -12.76 -26.32
N ASN A 504 52.36 -11.69 -26.97
CA ASN A 504 52.40 -11.33 -28.39
C ASN A 504 51.38 -11.94 -29.37
#